data_AF-A0A816IVW2-F1
#
_entry.id   AF-A0A816IVW2-F1
#
_cell.length_a   1.000
_cell.length_b   1.000
_cell.length_c   1.000
_cell.angle_alpha   90.00
_cell.angle_beta   90.00
_cell.angle_gamma   90.00
#
_symmetry.space_group_name_H-M   'P 1'
#
loop_
_entity.id
_entity.type
_entity.pdbx_description
1 polymer ?
#
loop_
_entity_poly.entity_id
_entity_poly.type
_entity_poly.pdbx_seq_one_letter_code
_entity_poly.pdbx_strand_id
1 'polypeptide(L)' 'IKVEEEGGGGCGKSSCPICLEEYDDDHEIRRLNKCGHVFHRFCIDSWLTNDPRRTCPNCRGSV' A
#
# COMPACT_ATOMS: atom_id res chain seq x y z
N ILE A 1 4.83 15.16 31.30
CA ILE A 1 3.82 15.38 30.24
C ILE A 1 3.79 14.13 29.40
N LYS A 2 2.74 13.33 29.61
CA LYS A 2 2.38 12.18 28.80
C LYS A 2 1.64 12.79 27.62
N VAL A 3 2.18 12.68 26.41
CA VAL A 3 1.54 13.24 25.22
C VAL A 3 0.27 12.44 24.97
N GLU A 4 -0.87 13.07 25.30
CA GLU A 4 -2.18 12.55 24.94
C GLU A 4 -2.51 12.97 23.50
N GLU A 5 -3.25 12.05 22.89
CA GLU A 5 -3.57 11.82 21.49
C GLU A 5 -4.30 12.99 20.80
N GLU A 6 -4.52 12.82 19.49
CA GLU A 6 -5.63 13.33 18.65
C GLU A 6 -5.11 13.95 17.34
N GLY A 7 -5.31 13.25 16.20
CA GLY A 7 -5.09 13.88 14.90
C GLY A 7 -5.15 12.95 13.71
N GLY A 8 -6.34 12.73 13.16
CA GLY A 8 -6.48 12.53 11.72
C GLY A 8 -7.45 11.45 11.29
N GLY A 9 -8.69 11.85 11.05
CA GLY A 9 -9.49 11.25 9.99
C GLY A 9 -8.79 11.46 8.65
N GLY A 10 -7.77 10.65 8.37
CA GLY A 10 -7.07 10.60 7.10
C GLY A 10 -7.67 9.49 6.26
N CYS A 11 -8.63 9.81 5.38
CA CYS A 11 -8.91 8.97 4.24
C CYS A 11 -7.69 9.04 3.29
N GLY A 12 -6.60 8.37 3.66
CA GLY A 12 -5.29 8.57 3.04
C GLY A 12 -4.19 7.79 3.75
N LYS A 13 -4.42 6.50 3.97
CA LYS A 13 -3.46 5.54 4.54
C LYS A 13 -2.07 5.67 3.88
N SER A 14 -1.11 6.21 4.62
CA SER A 14 0.34 6.24 4.34
C SER A 14 1.02 4.90 4.65
N SER A 15 0.26 3.81 4.57
CA SER A 15 0.71 2.46 4.86
C SER A 15 0.33 1.50 3.74
N CYS A 16 1.14 0.47 3.55
CA CYS A 16 0.92 -0.55 2.55
C CYS A 16 -0.25 -1.43 2.97
N PRO A 17 -1.35 -1.52 2.19
CA PRO A 17 -2.51 -2.34 2.57
C PRO A 17 -2.26 -3.86 2.46
N ILE A 18 -1.07 -4.28 2.03
CA ILE A 18 -0.69 -5.70 1.93
C ILE A 18 -0.02 -6.16 3.23
N CYS A 19 1.00 -5.45 3.71
CA CYS A 19 1.69 -5.76 4.97
C CYS A 19 1.19 -4.95 6.18
N LEU A 20 0.34 -3.94 5.95
CA LEU A 20 -0.17 -2.99 6.94
C LEU A 20 0.91 -2.13 7.63
N GLU A 21 2.14 -2.11 7.10
CA GLU A 21 3.23 -1.27 7.58
C GLU A 21 3.28 0.08 6.87
N GLU A 22 3.82 1.08 7.55
CA GLU A 22 4.02 2.43 7.02
C GLU A 22 5.03 2.43 5.86
N TYR A 23 4.86 3.37 4.93
CA TYR A 23 5.86 3.59 3.90
C TYR A 23 7.05 4.32 4.52
N ASP A 24 8.22 3.71 4.46
CA ASP A 24 9.48 4.27 4.95
C ASP A 24 10.44 4.51 3.77
N ASP A 25 11.43 5.39 3.94
CA ASP A 25 12.41 5.72 2.88
C ASP A 25 13.27 4.50 2.50
N ASP A 26 13.40 3.53 3.40
CA ASP A 26 14.10 2.26 3.15
C ASP A 26 13.29 1.32 2.23
N HIS A 27 11.96 1.48 2.19
CA HIS A 27 11.09 0.59 1.44
C HIS A 27 10.71 1.17 0.08
N GLU A 28 11.20 0.54 -1.00
CA GLU A 28 10.78 0.89 -2.35
C GLU A 28 9.26 0.76 -2.50
N ILE A 29 8.60 1.81 -2.95
CA ILE A 29 7.16 1.81 -3.25
C ILE A 29 6.91 1.75 -4.76
N ARG A 30 5.81 1.11 -5.14
CA ARG A 30 5.33 1.02 -6.50
C ARG A 30 3.90 1.51 -6.59
N ARG A 31 3.68 2.46 -7.50
CA ARG A 31 2.36 2.98 -7.85
C ARG A 31 1.84 2.30 -9.10
N LEU A 32 0.59 1.84 -9.04
CA LEU A 32 -0.10 1.23 -10.16
C LEU A 32 -0.65 2.29 -11.11
N ASN A 33 -0.25 2.26 -12.38
CA ASN A 33 -0.65 3.26 -13.37
C ASN A 33 -2.15 3.22 -13.72
N LYS A 34 -2.82 2.07 -13.57
CA LYS A 34 -4.25 1.92 -13.90
C LYS A 34 -5.18 2.50 -12.83
N CYS A 35 -4.89 2.23 -11.56
CA CYS A 35 -5.76 2.59 -10.44
C CYS A 35 -5.16 3.64 -9.49
N GLY A 36 -3.88 4.00 -9.67
CA GLY A 36 -3.18 4.99 -8.87
C GLY A 36 -2.78 4.56 -7.47
N HIS A 37 -3.09 3.32 -7.06
CA HIS A 37 -2.79 2.80 -5.73
C HIS A 37 -1.29 2.52 -5.56
N VAL A 38 -0.79 2.80 -4.35
CA VAL A 38 0.61 2.63 -3.95
C VAL A 38 0.71 1.42 -3.03
N PHE A 39 1.81 0.68 -3.17
CA PHE A 39 2.15 -0.48 -2.35
C PHE A 39 3.68 -0.57 -2.24
N HIS A 40 4.21 -1.29 -1.25
CA HIS A 40 5.63 -1.67 -1.29
C HIS A 40 5.90 -2.52 -2.53
N ARG A 41 7.02 -2.26 -3.21
CA ARG A 41 7.50 -2.98 -4.38
C ARG A 41 7.55 -4.48 -4.09
N PHE A 42 8.10 -4.88 -2.95
CA PHE A 42 8.15 -6.28 -2.52
C PHE A 42 6.75 -6.87 -2.31
N CYS A 43 5.85 -6.14 -1.64
CA CYS A 43 4.50 -6.61 -1.38
C CYS A 43 3.69 -6.81 -2.68
N ILE A 44 3.74 -5.85 -3.60
CA ILE A 44 3.04 -5.99 -4.88
C ILE A 44 3.70 -7.04 -5.78
N ASP A 45 5.02 -7.16 -5.78
CA ASP A 45 5.72 -8.18 -6.57
C ASP A 45 5.37 -9.61 -6.09
N SER A 46 5.39 -9.82 -4.77
CA SER A 46 4.93 -11.07 -4.16
C SER A 46 3.46 -11.33 -4.48
N TRP A 47 2.59 -10.31 -4.40
CA TRP A 47 1.18 -10.45 -4.77
C TRP A 47 1.00 -10.86 -6.24
N LEU A 48 1.69 -10.20 -7.18
CA LEU A 48 1.60 -10.50 -8.61
C LEU A 48 2.22 -11.85 -8.99
N THR A 49 3.16 -12.33 -8.18
CA THR A 49 3.74 -13.68 -8.32
C THR A 49 2.74 -14.75 -7.86
N ASN A 50 1.95 -14.46 -6.83
CA ASN A 50 0.94 -15.38 -6.30
C ASN A 50 -0.39 -15.33 -7.08
N ASP A 51 -0.83 -14.17 -7.56
CA ASP A 51 -2.07 -14.00 -8.31
C ASP A 51 -1.81 -13.96 -9.83
N PRO A 52 -2.19 -14.98 -10.60
CA PRO A 52 -1.95 -15.05 -12.05
C PRO A 52 -2.73 -13.98 -12.83
N ARG A 53 -3.77 -13.39 -12.22
CA ARG A 53 -4.62 -12.39 -12.85
C ARG A 53 -4.03 -10.98 -12.79
N ARG A 54 -2.92 -10.80 -12.05
CA ARG A 54 -2.24 -9.51 -11.89
C ARG A 54 -3.25 -8.39 -11.62
N THR A 55 -3.95 -8.51 -10.49
CA THR A 55 -4.99 -7.56 -10.10
C THR A 55 -4.57 -6.73 -8.89
N CYS A 56 -5.07 -5.51 -8.80
CA CYS A 56 -4.78 -4.60 -7.70
C CYS A 56 -5.43 -5.12 -6.42
N PRO A 57 -4.71 -5.31 -5.31
CA PRO A 57 -5.30 -5.83 -4.08
C PRO A 57 -6.30 -4.86 -3.43
N ASN A 58 -6.25 -3.57 -3.78
CA ASN A 58 -7.16 -2.56 -3.20
C ASN A 58 -8.49 -2.46 -3.97
N CYS A 59 -8.44 -2.39 -5.31
CA CYS A 59 -9.64 -2.17 -6.13
C CYS A 59 -10.00 -3.35 -7.03
N ARG A 60 -9.21 -4.42 -7.03
CA ARG A 60 -9.34 -5.59 -7.92
C ARG A 60 -9.33 -5.28 -9.42
N GLY A 61 -8.96 -4.06 -9.81
CA GLY A 61 -8.73 -3.68 -11.21
C GLY A 61 -7.43 -4.31 -11.73
N SER A 62 -7.38 -4.59 -13.03
CA SER A 62 -6.15 -5.05 -13.69
C SER A 62 -5.03 -4.03 -13.52
N VAL A 63 -3.85 -4.51 -13.15
CA VAL A 63 -2.66 -3.70 -12.88
C VAL A 63 -1.93 -3.25 -14.13
#